data_AF-A0A7J2MUK3-F1
#
_entry.id   AF-A0A7J2MUK3-F1
#
_cell.length_a   1.000
_cell.length_b   1.000
_cell.length_c   1.000
_cell.angle_alpha   90.00
_cell.angle_beta   90.00
_cell.angle_gamma   90.00
#
_symmetry.space_group_name_H-M   'P 1'
#
loop_
_entity.id
_entity.type
_entity.pdbx_description
1 polymer ?
#
loop_
_entity_poly.entity_id
_entity_poly.type
_entity_poly.pdbx_seq_one_letter_code
_entity_poly.pdbx_strand_id
1 'polypeptide(L)'
;FYFIFAGWPKDRDPNEYYQEVWEAAMKATLESGGTISHHHGVGRMRKRWFKDELGEGGFELLRRIKRAIDEKGILNPGNLGV
;
A
#
# COMPACT_ATOMS: atom_id res chain seq x y z
N PHE A 1 -9.52 -0.16 13.90
CA PHE A 1 -8.53 0.46 14.81
C PHE A 1 -7.91 1.67 14.16
N TYR A 2 -7.49 2.67 14.94
CA TYR A 2 -6.70 3.80 14.47
C TYR A 2 -5.42 3.88 15.27
N PHE A 3 -4.33 4.23 14.62
CA PHE A 3 -3.02 4.39 15.22
C PHE A 3 -2.43 5.73 14.79
N ILE A 4 -1.67 6.36 15.68
CA ILE A 4 -0.86 7.52 15.40
C ILE A 4 0.58 7.14 15.70
N PHE A 5 1.47 7.34 14.73
CA PHE A 5 2.90 7.18 14.91
C PHE A 5 3.55 8.57 14.83
N ALA A 6 4.41 8.87 15.78
CA ALA A 6 5.22 10.08 15.79
C ALA A 6 6.64 9.68 16.18
N GLY A 7 7.63 10.30 15.54
CA GLY A 7 9.03 10.04 15.80
C GLY A 7 9.89 11.24 15.44
N TRP A 8 11.07 11.31 16.05
CA TRP A 8 12.05 12.38 15.83
C TRP A 8 13.40 11.76 15.43
N PRO A 9 13.63 11.49 14.14
CA PRO A 9 14.84 10.83 13.66
C PRO A 9 16.03 11.81 13.69
N LYS A 10 16.69 11.93 14.85
CA LYS A 10 17.96 12.68 14.95
C LYS A 10 19.02 11.98 14.10
N ASP A 11 19.77 12.75 13.33
CA ASP A 11 20.93 12.28 12.55
C ASP A 11 20.60 11.20 11.49
N ARG A 12 19.32 11.07 11.10
CA ARG A 12 18.85 10.18 10.03
C ARG A 12 18.01 10.95 9.02
N ASP A 13 17.92 10.45 7.79
CA ASP A 13 17.00 11.02 6.81
C ASP A 13 15.54 10.81 7.27
N PRO A 14 14.72 11.88 7.34
CA PRO A 14 13.36 11.78 7.84
C PRO A 14 12.42 10.99 6.91
N ASN A 15 12.68 10.98 5.59
CA ASN A 15 11.87 10.21 4.66
C ASN A 15 12.19 8.72 4.77
N GLU A 16 13.46 8.36 4.89
CA GLU A 16 13.89 6.98 5.14
C GLU A 16 13.25 6.44 6.42
N TYR A 17 13.37 7.19 7.53
CA TYR A 17 12.72 6.84 8.80
C TYR A 17 11.20 6.68 8.65
N TYR A 18 10.54 7.60 7.93
CA TYR A 18 9.10 7.52 7.69
C TYR A 18 8.72 6.26 6.89
N GLN A 19 9.51 5.87 5.89
CA GLN A 19 9.26 4.65 5.10
C GLN A 19 9.46 3.38 5.93
N GLU A 20 10.43 3.36 6.83
CA GLU A 20 10.65 2.25 7.77
C GLU A 20 9.49 2.08 8.74
N VAL A 21 8.98 3.17 9.31
CA VAL A 21 7.81 3.14 10.20
C VAL A 21 6.59 2.56 9.48
N TRP A 22 6.36 2.98 8.24
CA TRP A 22 5.30 2.42 7.41
C TRP A 22 5.50 0.94 7.08
N GLU A 23 6.73 0.51 6.78
CA GLU A 23 7.07 -0.90 6.56
C GLU A 23 6.76 -1.74 7.79
N ALA A 24 7.25 -1.33 8.95
CA ALA A 24 6.99 -2.01 10.20
C ALA A 24 5.48 -2.09 10.50
N ALA A 25 4.74 -0.98 10.33
CA ALA A 25 3.31 -0.95 10.63
C ALA A 25 2.47 -1.83 9.68
N MET A 26 2.73 -1.79 8.37
CA MET A 26 1.96 -2.59 7.41
C MET A 26 2.29 -4.08 7.53
N LYS A 27 3.58 -4.41 7.70
CA LYS A 27 4.01 -5.79 7.94
C LYS A 27 3.35 -6.37 9.19
N ALA A 28 3.42 -5.65 10.32
CA ALA A 28 2.79 -6.09 11.56
C ALA A 28 1.26 -6.24 11.43
N THR A 29 0.62 -5.34 10.66
CA THR A 29 -0.82 -5.43 10.38
C THR A 29 -1.16 -6.72 9.63
N LEU A 30 -0.46 -7.02 8.53
CA LEU A 30 -0.68 -8.21 7.71
C LEU A 30 -0.39 -9.50 8.49
N GLU A 31 0.73 -9.56 9.21
CA GLU A 31 1.13 -10.71 10.04
C GLU A 31 0.12 -11.00 11.17
N SER A 32 -0.59 -9.97 11.63
CA SER A 32 -1.65 -10.09 12.64
C SER A 32 -3.02 -10.43 12.05
N GLY A 33 -3.12 -10.62 10.73
CA GLY A 33 -4.39 -10.89 10.03
C GLY A 33 -5.29 -9.65 9.89
N GLY A 34 -4.74 -8.45 10.08
CA GLY A 34 -5.44 -7.19 9.84
C GLY A 34 -5.37 -6.76 8.36
N THR A 35 -6.26 -5.85 7.96
CA THR A 35 -6.26 -5.28 6.61
C THR A 35 -5.41 -4.00 6.54
N ILE A 36 -4.66 -3.78 5.46
CA ILE A 36 -3.76 -2.61 5.31
C ILE A 36 -4.50 -1.26 5.26
N SER A 37 -5.82 -1.28 5.10
CA SER A 37 -6.67 -0.09 5.13
C SER A 37 -8.10 -0.45 5.52
N HIS A 38 -8.74 0.43 6.29
CA HIS A 38 -10.17 0.36 6.60
C HIS A 38 -10.99 1.24 5.66
N HIS A 39 -10.58 2.49 5.45
CA HIS A 39 -11.33 3.49 4.66
C HIS A 39 -10.42 4.52 3.96
N HIS A 40 -9.15 4.66 4.37
CA HIS A 40 -8.20 5.58 3.72
C HIS A 40 -7.75 5.11 2.31
N GLY A 41 -8.14 3.89 1.90
CA GLY A 41 -7.73 3.28 0.64
C GLY A 41 -6.24 2.90 0.61
N VAL A 42 -5.78 2.53 -0.58
CA VAL A 42 -4.41 2.05 -0.83
C VAL A 42 -3.55 3.16 -1.43
N GLY A 43 -4.02 3.78 -2.51
CA GLY A 43 -3.29 4.86 -3.17
C GLY A 43 -1.96 4.38 -3.77
N ARG A 44 -1.04 5.33 -3.96
CA ARG A 44 0.38 5.02 -4.26
C ARG A 44 1.16 4.64 -3.01
N MET A 45 0.74 5.13 -1.84
CA MET A 45 1.45 4.93 -0.58
C MET A 45 1.47 3.45 -0.18
N ARG A 46 0.31 2.77 -0.26
CA ARG A 46 0.19 1.37 0.16
C ARG A 46 0.30 0.35 -0.96
N LYS A 47 0.61 0.78 -2.19
CA LYS A 47 0.64 -0.13 -3.34
C LYS A 47 1.62 -1.30 -3.17
N ARG A 48 2.71 -1.09 -2.42
CA ARG A 48 3.75 -2.12 -2.20
C ARG A 48 3.24 -3.35 -1.44
N TRP A 49 2.26 -3.20 -0.55
CA TRP A 49 1.67 -4.30 0.21
C TRP A 49 0.32 -4.77 -0.32
N PHE A 50 -0.23 -4.10 -1.33
CA PHE A 50 -1.60 -4.39 -1.77
C PHE A 50 -1.73 -5.75 -2.45
N LYS A 51 -0.65 -6.23 -3.07
CA LYS A 51 -0.60 -7.59 -3.60
C LYS A 51 -0.62 -8.64 -2.49
N ASP A 52 0.03 -8.37 -1.36
CA ASP A 52 0.02 -9.26 -0.20
C ASP A 52 -1.37 -9.30 0.46
N GLU A 53 -2.05 -8.15 0.53
CA GLU A 53 -3.44 -8.04 1.01
C GLU A 53 -4.44 -8.82 0.11
N LEU A 54 -4.39 -8.63 -1.21
CA LEU A 54 -5.33 -9.27 -2.14
C LEU A 54 -4.98 -10.72 -2.49
N GLY A 55 -3.73 -11.12 -2.28
CA GLY A 55 -3.14 -12.31 -2.87
C GLY A 55 -2.92 -12.21 -4.38
N GLU A 56 -2.12 -13.13 -4.93
CA GLU A 56 -1.74 -13.14 -6.36
C GLU A 56 -2.97 -13.17 -7.28
N GLY A 57 -3.95 -14.03 -6.97
CA GLY A 57 -5.14 -14.20 -7.81
C GLY A 57 -6.03 -12.96 -7.84
N GLY A 58 -6.27 -12.35 -6.67
CA GLY A 58 -7.05 -11.11 -6.57
C GLY A 58 -6.37 -9.94 -7.27
N PHE A 59 -5.04 -9.84 -7.11
CA PHE A 59 -4.25 -8.80 -7.77
C PHE A 59 -4.24 -8.95 -9.31
N GLU A 60 -4.12 -10.18 -9.83
CA GLU A 60 -4.17 -10.43 -11.27
C GLU A 60 -5.56 -10.13 -11.86
N LEU A 61 -6.64 -10.47 -11.14
CA LEU A 61 -8.00 -10.10 -11.54
C LEU A 61 -8.15 -8.59 -11.66
N LEU A 62 -7.69 -7.82 -10.66
CA LEU A 62 -7.69 -6.35 -10.71
C LEU A 62 -6.93 -5.83 -11.92
N ARG A 63 -5.74 -6.37 -12.19
CA ARG A 63 -4.90 -5.97 -13.34
C ARG A 63 -5.58 -6.25 -14.68
N ARG A 64 -6.31 -7.36 -14.80
CA ARG A 64 -7.11 -7.69 -16.01
C ARG A 64 -8.26 -6.72 -16.20
N ILE A 65 -9.00 -6.42 -15.13
CA ILE A 65 -10.09 -5.43 -15.17
C ILE A 65 -9.54 -4.07 -15.60
N LYS A 66 -8.45 -3.60 -14.97
CA LYS A 66 -7.79 -2.33 -15.29
C LYS A 66 -7.41 -2.23 -16.77
N ARG A 67 -6.79 -3.27 -17.33
CA ARG A 67 -6.40 -3.31 -18.75
C ARG A 67 -7.59 -3.33 -19.70
N ALA A 68 -8.67 -4.01 -19.34
CA ALA A 68 -9.89 -4.06 -20.16
C ALA A 68 -10.60 -2.70 -20.25
N ILE A 69 -10.54 -1.89 -19.19
CA ILE A 69 -11.23 -0.58 -19.13
C ILE A 69 -10.33 0.60 -19.52
N ASP A 70 -9.02 0.47 -19.39
CA ASP A 70 -8.06 1.55 -19.60
C ASP A 70 -6.75 1.02 -20.22
N GLU A 71 -6.87 0.50 -21.44
CA GLU A 71 -5.77 -0.06 -22.22
C GLU A 71 -4.59 0.92 -22.39
N LYS A 72 -4.89 2.22 -22.48
CA LYS A 72 -3.89 3.29 -22.63
C LYS A 72 -3.29 3.75 -21.28
N GLY A 73 -3.79 3.25 -20.16
CA GLY A 73 -3.28 3.57 -18.82
C GLY A 73 -3.45 5.04 -18.43
N ILE A 74 -4.49 5.72 -18.88
CA ILE A 74 -4.70 7.17 -18.64
C ILE A 74 -5.25 7.42 -17.23
N LEU A 75 -6.07 6.51 -16.72
CA LEU A 75 -6.81 6.68 -15.47
C LEU A 75 -5.90 6.37 -14.26
N ASN A 76 -5.22 7.41 -13.78
CA ASN A 76 -4.42 7.42 -12.55
C ASN A 76 -3.31 6.35 -12.51
N PRO A 77 -2.26 6.48 -13.35
CA PRO A 77 -1.22 5.46 -13.49
C PRO A 77 -0.50 5.12 -12.18
N GLY A 78 -0.32 3.83 -11.93
CA GLY A 78 0.46 3.29 -10.82
C GLY A 78 -0.23 3.37 -9.45
N ASN A 79 -1.47 3.85 -9.40
CA ASN A 79 -2.30 3.71 -8.21
C ASN A 79 -2.70 2.23 -8.04
N LEU A 80 -2.80 1.74 -6.81
CA LEU A 80 -3.02 0.32 -6.50
C LEU A 80 -1.94 -0.63 -7.05
N GLY A 81 -0.87 -0.12 -7.69
CA GLY A 81 0.14 -0.95 -8.34
C GLY A 81 -0.27 -1.49 -9.71
N VAL A 82 -1.32 -0.93 -10.34
CA VAL A 82 -1.78 -1.27 -11.69
C VAL A 82 -1.78 -0.06 -12.63
#